data_AF-A0A7X7KDE1-F1
#
_entry.id   AF-A0A7X7KDE1-F1
#
_cell.length_a   1.000
_cell.length_b   1.000
_cell.length_c   1.000
_cell.angle_alpha   90.00
_cell.angle_beta   90.00
_cell.angle_gamma   90.00
#
_symmetry.space_group_name_H-M   'P 1'
#
loop_
_entity.id
_entity.type
_entity.pdbx_description
1 polymer ?
#
loop_
_entity_poly.entity_id
_entity_poly.type
_entity_poly.pdbx_seq_one_letter_code
_entity_poly.pdbx_strand_id
1 'polypeptide(L)'
;MTSGNSTDSFLDLLRQSGLVADDQMLRLQEDYSGESGKPDGARELADELVKREILTRWQADMLLKGKHRGFHLGAHRILRPLGQGGMSKVFLAEHEMMRRRCAIKVLPSKYQSD
;
A
#
# COMPACT_ATOMS: atom_id res chain seq x y z
N MET A 1 -0.42 10.66 -22.12
CA MET A 1 0.77 9.77 -22.12
C MET A 1 1.82 10.39 -21.23
N THR A 2 2.03 9.83 -20.03
CA THR A 2 3.14 9.95 -19.03
C THR A 2 2.47 9.89 -17.65
N SER A 3 2.88 9.11 -16.64
CA SER A 3 4.15 8.46 -16.33
C SER A 3 3.94 7.38 -15.24
N GLY A 4 2.78 6.70 -15.21
CA GLY A 4 2.41 5.79 -14.11
C GLY A 4 3.10 4.41 -14.06
N ASN A 5 4.15 4.19 -14.85
CA ASN A 5 4.80 2.88 -14.98
C ASN A 5 6.30 2.88 -14.65
N SER A 6 6.87 4.01 -14.23
CA SER A 6 8.28 4.08 -13.84
C SER A 6 8.47 3.71 -12.37
N THR A 7 9.65 3.18 -12.07
CA THR A 7 10.11 2.87 -10.71
C THR A 7 10.00 4.08 -9.79
N ASP A 8 10.38 5.26 -10.26
CA ASP A 8 10.38 6.50 -9.48
C ASP A 8 8.95 6.94 -9.12
N SER A 9 8.01 6.87 -10.09
CA SER A 9 6.60 7.19 -9.81
C SER A 9 5.96 6.20 -8.84
N PHE A 10 6.37 4.93 -8.87
CA PHE A 10 5.91 3.94 -7.89
C PHE A 10 6.47 4.23 -6.49
N LEU A 11 7.76 4.57 -6.37
CA LEU A 11 8.39 4.95 -5.10
C LEU A 11 7.72 6.20 -4.49
N ASP A 12 7.37 7.18 -5.32
CA ASP A 12 6.62 8.35 -4.86
C ASP A 12 5.24 7.99 -4.30
N LEU A 13 4.50 7.12 -4.99
CA LEU A 13 3.20 6.63 -4.50
C LEU A 13 3.36 5.81 -3.21
N LEU A 14 4.40 4.98 -3.13
CA LEU A 14 4.71 4.20 -1.94
C LEU A 14 5.01 5.11 -0.74
N ARG A 15 5.81 6.15 -0.93
CA ARG A 15 6.08 7.17 0.09
C ARG A 15 4.81 7.89 0.54
N GLN A 16 4.00 8.36 -0.40
CA GLN A 16 2.73 9.03 -0.10
C GLN A 16 1.71 8.12 0.61
N SER A 17 1.87 6.81 0.49
CA SER A 17 0.95 5.84 1.10
C SER A 17 1.15 5.61 2.59
N GLY A 18 2.35 5.93 3.11
CA GLY A 18 2.73 5.63 4.50
C GLY A 18 2.77 4.12 4.82
N LEU A 19 2.83 3.24 3.82
CA LEU A 19 2.90 1.78 4.02
C LEU A 19 4.25 1.30 4.55
N VAL A 20 5.27 2.14 4.40
CA VAL A 20 6.68 1.89 4.72
C VAL A 20 7.16 3.06 5.57
N ALA A 21 7.89 2.77 6.66
CA ALA A 21 8.45 3.79 7.54
C ALA A 21 9.51 4.65 6.81
N ASP A 22 9.71 5.89 7.24
CA ASP A 22 10.57 6.85 6.54
C ASP A 22 12.03 6.37 6.41
N ASP A 23 12.56 5.69 7.42
CA ASP A 23 13.91 5.11 7.40
C ASP A 23 14.03 3.96 6.39
N GLN A 24 13.01 3.10 6.31
CA GLN A 24 12.94 2.04 5.32
C GLN A 24 12.72 2.59 3.90
N MET A 25 11.95 3.68 3.76
CA MET A 25 11.75 4.37 2.48
C MET A 25 13.06 4.93 1.94
N LEU A 26 13.87 5.57 2.79
CA LEU A 26 15.19 6.09 2.40
C LEU A 26 16.08 4.98 1.85
N ARG A 27 16.14 3.83 2.53
CA ARG A 27 16.91 2.66 2.07
C ARG A 27 16.42 2.13 0.72
N LEU A 28 15.11 2.03 0.53
CA LEU A 28 14.55 1.60 -0.77
C LEU A 28 14.91 2.59 -1.89
N GLN A 29 14.91 3.89 -1.61
CA GLN A 29 15.34 4.88 -2.59
C GLN A 29 16.81 4.74 -2.94
N GLU A 30 17.69 4.52 -1.95
CA GLU A 30 19.11 4.26 -2.17
C GLU A 30 19.32 2.99 -3.01
N ASP A 31 18.69 1.87 -2.64
CA ASP A 31 18.77 0.58 -3.32
C ASP A 31 18.39 0.68 -4.82
N TYR A 32 17.46 1.57 -5.16
CA TYR A 32 16.93 1.72 -6.52
C TYR A 32 17.37 3.01 -7.23
N SER A 33 18.25 3.80 -6.63
CA SER A 33 18.82 5.02 -7.21
C SER A 33 19.99 4.75 -8.16
N GLY A 34 20.68 3.63 -8.01
CA GLY A 34 21.81 3.23 -8.86
C GLY A 34 21.39 2.60 -10.20
N GLU A 35 22.26 2.65 -11.21
CA GLU A 35 22.02 2.00 -12.52
C GLU A 35 22.07 0.47 -12.46
N SER A 36 22.76 -0.10 -11.47
CA SER A 36 22.86 -1.55 -11.29
C SER A 36 21.79 -2.06 -10.34
N GLY A 37 20.87 -2.90 -10.84
CA GLY A 37 19.84 -3.54 -10.01
C GLY A 37 18.52 -2.75 -9.86
N LYS A 38 18.34 -1.67 -10.62
CA LYS A 38 17.06 -0.97 -10.69
C LYS A 38 16.03 -1.85 -11.42
N PRO A 39 14.82 -2.03 -10.86
CA PRO A 39 13.73 -2.69 -11.58
C PRO A 39 13.42 -1.95 -12.88
N ASP A 40 13.14 -2.71 -13.95
CA ASP A 40 12.81 -2.23 -15.30
C ASP A 40 11.48 -1.45 -15.35
N GLY A 41 10.74 -1.43 -14.24
CA GLY A 41 9.61 -0.54 -14.06
C GLY A 41 8.84 -0.77 -12.76
N ALA A 42 7.76 0.00 -12.61
CA ALA A 42 6.90 -0.02 -11.43
C ALA A 42 6.41 -1.42 -11.06
N ARG A 43 6.09 -2.26 -12.06
CA ARG A 43 5.53 -3.60 -11.81
C ARG A 43 6.54 -4.57 -11.24
N GLU A 44 7.77 -4.55 -11.75
CA GLU A 44 8.83 -5.40 -11.22
C GLU A 44 9.20 -4.98 -9.80
N LEU A 45 9.31 -3.67 -9.53
CA LEU A 45 9.50 -3.17 -8.17
C LEU A 45 8.36 -3.63 -7.25
N ALA A 46 7.11 -3.50 -7.69
CA ALA A 46 5.95 -3.91 -6.92
C ALA A 46 5.97 -5.42 -6.59
N ASP A 47 6.33 -6.27 -7.55
CA ASP A 47 6.42 -7.71 -7.37
C ASP A 47 7.57 -8.08 -6.41
N GLU A 48 8.71 -7.39 -6.48
CA GLU A 48 9.84 -7.58 -5.57
C GLU A 48 9.48 -7.16 -4.12
N LEU A 49 8.81 -6.03 -3.93
CA LEU A 49 8.36 -5.60 -2.59
C LEU A 49 7.30 -6.54 -2.00
N VAL A 50 6.49 -7.19 -2.84
CA VAL A 50 5.56 -8.25 -2.42
C VAL A 50 6.32 -9.51 -2.00
N LYS A 51 7.32 -9.91 -2.78
CA LYS A 51 8.18 -11.06 -2.47
C LYS A 51 8.94 -10.87 -1.15
N ARG A 52 9.35 -9.64 -0.83
CA ARG A 52 9.98 -9.25 0.44
C ARG A 52 8.99 -9.06 1.60
N GLU A 53 7.70 -9.29 1.39
CA GLU A 53 6.62 -9.08 2.37
C GLU A 53 6.50 -7.64 2.92
N ILE A 54 7.13 -6.67 2.24
CA ILE A 54 7.01 -5.24 2.57
C ILE A 54 5.60 -4.77 2.23
N LEU A 55 5.10 -5.22 1.07
CA LEU A 55 3.74 -4.98 0.60
C LEU A 55 2.96 -6.28 0.50
N THR A 56 1.66 -6.19 0.71
CA THR A 56 0.74 -7.22 0.23
C THR A 56 0.52 -7.05 -1.28
N ARG A 57 0.15 -8.14 -1.96
CA ARG A 57 -0.25 -8.09 -3.38
C ARG A 57 -1.32 -7.01 -3.64
N TRP A 58 -2.29 -6.90 -2.75
CA TRP A 58 -3.37 -5.93 -2.89
C TRP A 58 -2.88 -4.47 -2.78
N GLN A 59 -1.98 -4.18 -1.85
CA GLN A 59 -1.38 -2.84 -1.72
C GLN A 59 -0.57 -2.47 -2.95
N ALA A 60 0.30 -3.39 -3.41
CA ALA A 60 1.06 -3.22 -4.65
C ALA A 60 0.14 -2.93 -5.85
N ASP A 61 -0.96 -3.69 -6.01
CA ASP A 61 -1.92 -3.47 -7.09
C ASP A 61 -2.67 -2.14 -7.00
N MET A 62 -2.91 -1.63 -5.79
CA MET A 62 -3.50 -0.30 -5.61
C MET A 62 -2.50 0.80 -6.00
N LEU A 63 -1.24 0.69 -5.58
CA LEU A 63 -0.18 1.63 -5.95
C LEU A 63 0.06 1.64 -7.47
N LEU A 64 0.11 0.47 -8.12
CA LEU A 64 0.21 0.37 -9.58
C LEU A 64 -0.97 1.02 -10.32
N LYS A 65 -2.13 1.17 -9.66
CA LYS A 65 -3.30 1.89 -10.18
C LYS A 65 -3.29 3.39 -9.83
N GLY A 66 -2.19 3.91 -9.28
CA GLY A 66 -2.06 5.30 -8.82
C GLY A 66 -2.74 5.59 -7.48
N LYS A 67 -3.22 4.56 -6.75
CA LYS A 67 -3.96 4.73 -5.50
C LYS A 67 -3.02 4.60 -4.30
N HIS A 68 -2.66 5.72 -3.70
CA HIS A 68 -1.82 5.78 -2.49
C HIS A 68 -2.61 5.93 -1.18
N ARG A 69 -3.94 6.18 -1.22
CA ARG A 69 -4.76 6.42 -0.02
C ARG A 69 -5.61 5.20 0.37
N GLY A 70 -6.03 5.16 1.63
CA GLY A 70 -6.97 4.15 2.15
C GLY A 70 -6.32 2.86 2.63
N PHE A 71 -5.00 2.89 2.87
CA PHE A 71 -4.25 1.77 3.46
C PHE A 71 -4.23 1.77 4.98
N HIS A 72 -4.69 2.85 5.62
CA HIS A 72 -4.65 3.03 7.06
C HIS A 72 -6.01 3.48 7.58
N LEU A 73 -6.43 2.91 8.72
CA LEU A 73 -7.64 3.28 9.47
C LEU A 73 -7.30 3.34 10.96
N GLY A 74 -7.01 4.54 11.46
CA GLY A 74 -6.45 4.71 12.80
C GLY A 74 -5.15 3.92 12.93
N ALA A 75 -4.98 3.15 14.02
CA ALA A 75 -3.80 2.32 14.27
C ALA A 75 -3.76 0.99 13.48
N HIS A 76 -4.55 0.86 12.41
CA HIS A 76 -4.66 -0.38 11.64
C HIS A 76 -4.25 -0.18 10.18
N ARG A 77 -3.28 -0.99 9.76
CA ARG A 77 -2.87 -1.11 8.36
C ARG A 77 -3.75 -2.12 7.64
N ILE A 78 -4.40 -1.69 6.57
CA ILE A 78 -5.24 -2.51 5.69
C ILE A 78 -4.37 -3.43 4.84
N LEU A 79 -4.58 -4.74 4.97
CA LEU A 79 -3.86 -5.77 4.24
C LEU A 79 -4.54 -6.13 2.93
N ARG A 80 -5.87 -6.33 2.94
CA ARG A 80 -6.65 -6.66 1.73
C ARG A 80 -8.17 -6.60 1.99
N PRO A 81 -9.00 -6.46 0.96
CA PRO A 81 -10.44 -6.69 1.10
C PRO A 81 -10.74 -8.15 1.49
N LEU A 82 -11.77 -8.32 2.33
CA LEU A 82 -12.36 -9.61 2.69
C LEU A 82 -13.71 -9.82 2.01
N GLY A 83 -14.46 -8.75 1.75
CA GLY A 83 -15.75 -8.82 1.10
C GLY A 83 -16.47 -7.49 1.06
N GLN A 84 -17.60 -7.49 0.38
CA GLN A 84 -18.52 -6.35 0.30
C GLN A 84 -19.93 -6.86 0.57
N GLY A 85 -20.67 -6.16 1.41
CA GLY A 85 -22.04 -6.51 1.78
C GLY A 85 -22.89 -5.26 2.00
N GLY A 86 -24.03 -5.18 1.33
CA GLY A 86 -24.85 -3.97 1.30
C GLY A 86 -24.03 -2.76 0.85
N MET A 87 -23.95 -1.74 1.70
CA MET A 87 -23.20 -0.50 1.44
C MET A 87 -21.81 -0.48 2.08
N SER A 88 -21.37 -1.56 2.72
CA SER A 88 -20.12 -1.60 3.49
C SER A 88 -19.03 -2.41 2.77
N LYS A 89 -17.78 -2.05 3.03
CA LYS A 89 -16.61 -2.85 2.66
C LYS A 89 -15.99 -3.44 3.92
N VAL A 90 -15.57 -4.71 3.85
CA VAL A 90 -14.87 -5.39 4.93
C VAL A 90 -13.44 -5.63 4.50
N PHE A 91 -12.50 -5.24 5.34
CA PHE A 91 -11.07 -5.38 5.11
C PHE A 91 -10.43 -6.24 6.20
N LEU A 92 -9.43 -7.03 5.80
CA LEU A 92 -8.45 -7.57 6.73
C LEU A 92 -7.46 -6.46 7.03
N ALA A 93 -7.25 -6.18 8.31
CA ALA A 93 -6.28 -5.20 8.77
C ALA A 93 -5.40 -5.80 9.86
N GLU A 94 -4.26 -5.17 10.12
CA GLU A 94 -3.34 -5.50 11.19
C GLU A 94 -3.10 -4.26 12.04
N HIS A 95 -3.29 -4.39 13.35
CA HIS A 95 -2.93 -3.32 14.28
C HIS A 95 -1.41 -3.17 14.30
N GLU A 96 -0.89 -1.96 14.12
CA GLU A 96 0.55 -1.74 13.88
C GLU A 96 1.43 -2.17 15.06
N MET A 97 1.09 -1.73 16.28
CA MET A 97 1.86 -2.07 17.49
C MET A 97 1.63 -3.50 17.97
N MET A 98 0.37 -3.93 18.10
CA MET A 98 0.03 -5.26 18.64
C MET A 98 0.22 -6.40 17.64
N ARG A 99 0.45 -6.10 16.34
CA ARG A 99 0.58 -7.08 15.25
C ARG A 99 -0.60 -8.05 15.14
N ARG A 100 -1.77 -7.65 15.65
CA ARG A 100 -3.00 -8.46 15.66
C ARG A 100 -3.81 -8.20 14.39
N ARG A 101 -4.23 -9.26 13.72
CA ARG A 101 -5.12 -9.19 12.55
C ARG A 101 -6.59 -9.14 12.96
N CYS A 102 -7.37 -8.28 12.31
CA CYS A 102 -8.81 -8.13 12.54
C CYS A 102 -9.55 -7.82 11.23
N ALA A 103 -10.87 -8.01 11.24
CA ALA A 103 -11.75 -7.55 10.16
C ALA A 103 -12.31 -6.17 10.52
N ILE A 104 -12.13 -5.19 9.65
CA ILE A 104 -12.69 -3.84 9.81
C ILE A 104 -13.80 -3.64 8.78
N LYS A 105 -15.02 -3.36 9.26
CA LYS A 105 -16.16 -2.98 8.43
C LYS A 105 -16.21 -1.46 8.31
N VAL A 106 -16.02 -0.96 7.10
CA VAL A 106 -16.06 0.48 6.78
C VAL A 106 -17.43 0.83 6.22
N LEU A 107 -18.08 1.82 6.84
CA LEU A 107 -19.34 2.39 6.38
C LEU A 107 -19.08 3.67 5.57
N PRO A 108 -19.86 3.95 4.52
CA PRO A 108 -19.83 5.24 3.82
C PRO A 108 -20.08 6.39 4.79
N SER A 109 -19.41 7.53 4.60
CA SER A 109 -19.50 8.70 5.48
C SER A 109 -20.93 9.20 5.72
N LYS A 110 -21.83 9.01 4.75
CA LYS A 110 -23.26 9.34 4.87
C LYS A 110 -24.05 8.52 5.92
N TYR A 111 -23.42 7.53 6.53
CA TYR A 111 -24.01 6.70 7.61
C TYR A 111 -23.21 6.80 8.91
N GLN A 112 -22.29 7.75 9.03
CA GLN A 112 -21.64 8.05 10.31
C GLN A 112 -22.59 8.97 11.07
N SER A 113 -23.10 8.52 12.22
CA SER A 113 -23.84 9.37 13.15
C SER A 113 -22.86 10.36 13.80
N ASP A 114 -23.28 11.63 13.91
CA ASP A 114 -22.53 12.68 14.63
C ASP A 114 -22.20 12.28 16.07
#